data_AF-A0AAN0JUB0-F1
#
_entry.id   AF-A0AAN0JUB0-F1
#
_cell.length_a   1.000
_cell.length_b   1.000
_cell.length_c   1.000
_cell.angle_alpha   90.00
_cell.angle_beta   90.00
_cell.angle_gamma   90.00
#
_symmetry.space_group_name_H-M   'P 1'
#
loop_
_entity.id
_entity.type
_entity.pdbx_description
1 polymer ?
#
loop_
_entity_poly.entity_id
_entity_poly.type
_entity_poly.pdbx_seq_one_letter_code
_entity_poly.pdbx_strand_id
1 'polypeptide(L)'
;MASEPEVVLELKVERERSRLDLEELTNLLDGGAVFTDKRREMVKMVVEDPVFKRDNKYFLSSEESFDSAMRKNVHYIELLKSKKLNETNAKAYVESAIDDDFPALVHELMFVPTIEGQGIKVGDIGPKFGYFGMDNGFLHMTNVRIPRDHMLMKYAQVSRDGTYSKPPAEADKIVYAVMVRTRTLIVDHSAKSLARAITIAIRYSVVRRQTRNRPGEPETQVLDYQTQQFKLFPVLASAYAMKFANQYLMKLNTEVTEEISEGNLKSLPELHATSAGLKAFCSELCCSAIELCRLSCGGHGYSAASGLPQLYADYSPSPTYEGENTVMLLQTAR
;
A
#
# COMPACT_ATOMS: atom_id res chain seq x y z
N MET A 1 31.30 -15.22 1.24
CA MET A 1 31.16 -14.05 2.12
C MET A 1 30.79 -12.88 1.24
N ALA A 2 29.49 -12.54 1.14
CA ALA A 2 29.10 -11.30 0.50
C ALA A 2 29.49 -10.17 1.47
N SER A 3 30.43 -9.32 1.09
CA SER A 3 30.78 -8.12 1.84
C SER A 3 29.52 -7.28 2.03
N GLU A 4 29.34 -6.69 3.22
CA GLU A 4 28.33 -5.66 3.41
C GLU A 4 28.45 -4.63 2.27
N PRO A 5 27.32 -4.19 1.68
CA PRO A 5 27.38 -3.21 0.60
C PRO A 5 28.11 -1.97 1.11
N GLU A 6 29.11 -1.52 0.35
CA GLU A 6 29.93 -0.37 0.70
C GLU A 6 29.03 0.86 0.88
N VAL A 7 28.82 1.26 2.14
CA VAL A 7 28.01 2.43 2.47
C VAL A 7 28.81 3.66 2.07
N VAL A 8 28.25 4.44 1.14
CA VAL A 8 28.80 5.74 0.71
C VAL A 8 29.13 6.61 1.93
N LEU A 9 30.36 7.15 1.97
CA LEU A 9 30.94 7.81 3.14
C LEU A 9 30.03 8.92 3.71
N GLU A 10 29.40 9.70 2.85
CA GLU A 10 28.48 10.78 3.22
C GLU A 10 27.31 10.28 4.08
N LEU A 11 26.73 9.13 3.75
CA LEU A 11 25.64 8.54 4.53
C LEU A 11 26.13 7.99 5.86
N LYS A 12 27.36 7.48 5.92
CA LYS A 12 27.97 7.00 7.17
C LYS A 12 28.16 8.16 8.15
N VAL A 13 28.76 9.26 7.66
CA VAL A 13 28.96 10.48 8.46
C VAL A 13 27.64 11.05 8.97
N GLU A 14 26.59 11.11 8.13
CA GLU A 14 25.28 11.58 8.58
C GLU A 14 24.64 10.67 9.64
N ARG A 15 24.80 9.34 9.52
CA ARG A 15 24.29 8.40 10.54
C ARG A 15 24.99 8.54 11.89
N GLU A 16 26.30 8.77 11.88
CA GLU A 16 27.10 8.97 13.11
C GLU A 16 26.75 10.26 13.85
N ARG A 17 26.15 11.25 13.17
CA ARG A 17 25.66 12.48 13.80
C ARG A 17 24.36 12.28 14.58
N SER A 18 23.63 11.19 14.34
CA SER A 18 22.36 10.92 15.02
C SER A 18 22.60 10.54 16.48
N ARG A 19 21.74 11.06 17.37
CA ARG A 19 21.66 10.64 18.78
C ARG A 19 20.47 9.73 19.07
N LEU A 20 19.67 9.41 18.04
CA LEU A 20 18.50 8.56 18.17
C LEU A 20 18.92 7.09 18.19
N ASP A 21 18.35 6.32 19.12
CA ASP A 21 18.41 4.86 19.08
C ASP A 21 17.50 4.38 17.94
N LEU A 22 18.13 3.91 16.86
CA LEU A 22 17.42 3.44 15.68
C LEU A 22 16.69 2.12 15.94
N GLU A 23 17.16 1.29 16.87
CA GLU A 23 16.52 0.03 17.20
C GLU A 23 15.24 0.28 17.99
N GLU A 24 15.31 1.17 18.99
CA GLU A 24 14.13 1.62 19.73
C GLU A 24 13.08 2.23 18.81
N LEU A 25 13.49 3.13 17.91
CA LEU A 25 12.58 3.76 16.97
C LEU A 25 11.97 2.74 15.99
N THR A 26 12.77 1.81 15.47
CA THR A 26 12.27 0.77 14.57
C THR A 26 11.24 -0.11 15.27
N ASN A 27 11.54 -0.52 16.51
CA ASN A 27 10.62 -1.30 17.34
C ASN A 27 9.32 -0.55 17.61
N LEU A 28 9.38 0.76 17.89
CA LEU A 28 8.19 1.58 18.07
C LEU A 28 7.32 1.59 16.80
N LEU A 29 7.92 1.75 15.62
CA LEU A 29 7.20 1.82 14.35
C LEU A 29 6.58 0.48 13.93
N ASP A 30 7.23 -0.64 14.28
CA ASP A 30 6.74 -1.98 13.97
C ASP A 30 5.74 -2.52 15.00
N GLY A 31 5.57 -1.84 16.13
CA GLY A 31 4.69 -2.28 17.22
C GLY A 31 5.36 -3.23 18.22
N GLY A 32 6.69 -3.29 18.23
CA GLY A 32 7.51 -4.04 19.19
C GLY A 32 8.59 -4.88 18.53
N ALA A 33 9.60 -5.27 19.31
CA ALA A 33 10.78 -6.03 18.84
C ALA A 33 10.40 -7.34 18.13
N VAL A 34 9.39 -8.07 18.63
CA VAL A 34 8.91 -9.32 18.01
C VAL A 34 8.42 -9.09 16.58
N PHE A 35 7.67 -8.00 16.34
CA PHE A 35 7.18 -7.67 15.01
C PHE A 35 8.30 -7.16 14.10
N THR A 36 9.26 -6.40 14.66
CA THR A 36 10.46 -5.97 13.94
C THR A 36 11.28 -7.15 13.42
N ASP A 37 11.58 -8.11 14.30
CA ASP A 37 12.39 -9.28 13.98
C ASP A 37 11.70 -10.14 12.94
N LYS A 38 10.39 -10.37 13.10
CA LYS A 38 9.59 -11.07 12.11
C LYS A 38 9.58 -10.36 10.76
N ARG A 39 9.42 -9.03 10.73
CA ARG A 39 9.49 -8.26 9.49
C ARG A 39 10.87 -8.42 8.83
N ARG A 40 11.96 -8.33 9.61
CA ARG A 40 13.34 -8.52 9.10
C ARG A 40 13.55 -9.91 8.54
N GLU A 41 13.05 -10.95 9.20
CA GLU A 41 13.10 -12.33 8.73
C GLU A 41 12.39 -12.49 7.38
N MET A 42 11.15 -11.98 7.28
CA MET A 42 10.36 -12.06 6.03
C MET A 42 11.02 -11.26 4.91
N VAL A 43 11.50 -10.05 5.18
CA VAL A 43 12.21 -9.22 4.18
C VAL A 43 13.48 -9.91 3.72
N LYS A 44 14.26 -10.50 4.64
CA LYS A 44 15.48 -11.22 4.29
C LYS A 44 15.19 -12.39 3.36
N MET A 45 14.16 -13.18 3.67
CA MET A 45 13.72 -14.28 2.82
C MET A 45 13.37 -13.81 1.40
N VAL A 46 12.64 -12.70 1.26
CA VAL A 46 12.27 -12.13 -0.05
C VAL A 46 13.50 -11.60 -0.80
N VAL A 47 14.39 -10.87 -0.14
CA VAL A 47 15.57 -10.25 -0.78
C VAL A 47 16.60 -11.30 -1.24
N GLU A 48 16.73 -12.39 -0.50
CA GLU A 48 17.65 -13.48 -0.84
C GLU A 48 17.09 -14.42 -1.91
N ASP A 49 15.78 -14.42 -2.14
CA ASP A 49 15.13 -15.27 -3.13
C ASP A 49 15.35 -14.74 -4.57
N PRO A 50 15.97 -15.55 -5.46
CA PRO A 50 16.24 -15.12 -6.83
C PRO A 50 14.97 -14.86 -7.65
N VAL A 51 13.82 -15.45 -7.30
CA VAL A 51 12.54 -15.26 -8.02
C VAL A 51 11.95 -13.87 -7.72
N PHE A 52 12.15 -13.36 -6.51
CA PHE A 52 11.61 -12.07 -6.10
C PHE A 52 12.52 -10.88 -6.45
N LYS A 53 13.68 -11.11 -7.07
CA LYS A 53 14.56 -10.03 -7.55
C LYS A 53 13.84 -9.07 -8.49
N ARG A 54 14.26 -7.80 -8.43
CA ARG A 54 13.59 -6.68 -9.09
C ARG A 54 14.55 -5.79 -9.89
N ASP A 55 15.79 -6.25 -10.07
CA ASP A 55 16.88 -5.49 -10.67
C ASP A 55 16.55 -4.99 -12.08
N ASN A 56 15.71 -5.72 -12.81
CA ASN A 56 15.28 -5.38 -14.16
C ASN A 56 13.83 -4.86 -14.25
N LYS A 57 13.12 -4.62 -13.13
CA LYS A 57 11.69 -4.25 -13.11
C LYS A 57 11.38 -3.10 -14.08
N TYR A 58 12.27 -2.11 -14.15
CA TYR A 58 12.09 -0.90 -14.95
C TYR A 58 12.41 -1.04 -16.44
N PHE A 59 12.90 -2.20 -16.88
CA PHE A 59 13.22 -2.48 -18.28
C PHE A 59 12.23 -3.45 -18.93
N LEU A 60 11.26 -3.97 -18.17
CA LEU A 60 10.26 -4.89 -18.66
C LEU A 60 9.17 -4.13 -19.43
N SER A 61 8.74 -4.69 -20.55
CA SER A 61 7.47 -4.32 -21.18
C SER A 61 6.27 -4.67 -20.28
N SER A 62 5.08 -4.22 -20.64
CA SER A 62 3.86 -4.54 -19.88
C SER A 62 3.59 -6.06 -19.85
N GLU A 63 3.81 -6.76 -20.96
CA GLU A 63 3.64 -8.22 -21.04
C GLU A 63 4.67 -8.95 -20.17
N GLU A 64 5.95 -8.58 -20.27
CA GLU A 64 7.00 -9.16 -19.42
C GLU A 64 6.80 -8.84 -17.92
N SER A 65 6.23 -7.68 -17.61
CA SER A 65 5.88 -7.29 -16.24
C SER A 65 4.78 -8.19 -15.68
N PHE A 66 3.76 -8.49 -16.48
CA PHE A 66 2.69 -9.41 -16.11
C PHE A 66 3.23 -10.84 -15.90
N ASP A 67 4.03 -11.36 -16.84
CA ASP A 67 4.64 -12.70 -16.71
C ASP A 67 5.53 -12.81 -15.47
N SER A 68 6.32 -11.77 -15.20
CA SER A 68 7.16 -11.68 -13.99
C SER A 68 6.32 -11.67 -12.71
N ALA A 69 5.23 -10.91 -12.69
CA ALA A 69 4.30 -10.87 -11.56
C ALA A 69 3.63 -12.24 -11.33
N MET A 70 3.17 -12.89 -12.40
CA MET A 70 2.56 -14.23 -12.33
C MET A 70 3.54 -15.28 -11.81
N ARG A 71 4.78 -15.28 -12.31
CA ARG A 71 5.83 -16.19 -11.83
C ARG A 71 6.10 -16.01 -10.33
N LYS A 72 6.20 -14.77 -9.87
CA LYS A 72 6.37 -14.45 -8.43
C LYS A 72 5.17 -14.90 -7.61
N ASN A 73 3.96 -14.72 -8.12
CA ASN A 73 2.74 -15.13 -7.44
C ASN A 73 2.67 -16.65 -7.27
N VAL A 74 2.97 -17.42 -8.33
CA VAL A 74 3.03 -18.89 -8.25
C VAL A 74 4.04 -19.34 -7.19
N HIS A 75 5.24 -18.78 -7.21
CA HIS A 75 6.29 -19.10 -6.23
C HIS A 75 5.88 -18.71 -4.80
N TYR A 76 5.22 -17.56 -4.62
CA TYR A 76 4.65 -17.16 -3.33
C TYR A 76 3.62 -18.16 -2.80
N ILE A 77 2.73 -18.66 -3.67
CA ILE A 77 1.74 -19.70 -3.32
C ILE A 77 2.44 -21.01 -2.93
N GLU A 78 3.53 -21.38 -3.60
CA GLU A 78 4.33 -22.55 -3.24
C GLU A 78 4.95 -22.43 -1.84
N LEU A 79 5.49 -21.25 -1.49
CA LEU A 79 6.03 -20.97 -0.16
C LEU A 79 4.96 -21.04 0.95
N LEU A 80 3.75 -20.56 0.66
CA LEU A 80 2.59 -20.70 1.56
C LEU A 80 2.23 -22.18 1.77
N LYS A 81 2.12 -22.95 0.68
CA LYS A 81 1.78 -24.38 0.72
C LYS A 81 2.83 -25.22 1.44
N SER A 82 4.11 -24.85 1.35
CA SER A 82 5.19 -25.57 2.03
C SER A 82 5.23 -25.33 3.55
N LYS A 83 4.25 -24.62 4.15
CA LYS A 83 4.20 -24.22 5.57
C LYS A 83 5.43 -23.45 6.07
N LYS A 84 6.26 -22.92 5.16
CA LYS A 84 7.39 -22.04 5.49
C LYS A 84 6.91 -20.64 5.89
N LEU A 85 5.67 -20.32 5.56
CA LEU A 85 4.95 -19.11 5.96
C LEU A 85 3.74 -19.53 6.81
N ASN A 86 3.97 -19.84 8.09
CA ASN A 86 2.88 -20.13 9.02
C ASN A 86 2.80 -19.01 10.05
N GLU A 87 1.97 -17.99 9.81
CA GLU A 87 1.32 -17.16 10.83
C GLU A 87 0.51 -16.02 10.19
N THR A 88 -0.58 -15.66 10.87
CA THR A 88 -1.66 -14.71 10.51
C THR A 88 -1.20 -13.34 9.99
N ASN A 89 0.06 -12.93 10.23
CA ASN A 89 0.62 -11.63 9.82
C ASN A 89 1.76 -11.72 8.79
N ALA A 90 2.23 -12.92 8.41
CA ALA A 90 3.35 -13.08 7.47
C ALA A 90 3.00 -12.58 6.06
N LYS A 91 1.73 -12.71 5.66
CA LYS A 91 1.20 -12.25 4.38
C LYS A 91 1.40 -10.74 4.19
N ALA A 92 1.03 -9.91 5.15
CA ALA A 92 1.15 -8.45 5.06
C ALA A 92 2.62 -7.97 4.97
N TYR A 93 3.56 -8.66 5.62
CA TYR A 93 4.99 -8.32 5.55
C TYR A 93 5.62 -8.73 4.21
N VAL A 94 5.24 -9.91 3.70
CA VAL A 94 5.71 -10.41 2.41
C VAL A 94 5.12 -9.57 1.26
N GLU A 95 3.84 -9.24 1.29
CA GLU A 95 3.19 -8.34 0.33
C GLU A 95 3.87 -6.95 0.31
N SER A 96 4.13 -6.37 1.49
CA SER A 96 4.83 -5.09 1.59
C SER A 96 6.30 -5.14 1.15
N ALA A 97 6.96 -6.30 1.21
CA ALA A 97 8.34 -6.49 0.78
C ALA A 97 8.44 -6.81 -0.72
N ILE A 98 7.43 -7.48 -1.28
CA ILE A 98 7.33 -7.81 -2.70
C ILE A 98 7.04 -6.56 -3.53
N ASP A 99 6.31 -5.58 -2.98
CA ASP A 99 6.08 -4.27 -3.61
C ASP A 99 5.52 -4.37 -5.06
N ASP A 100 4.73 -5.42 -5.30
CA ASP A 100 3.84 -5.62 -6.45
C ASP A 100 2.44 -5.93 -5.92
N ASP A 101 1.41 -5.52 -6.66
CA ASP A 101 0.02 -5.86 -6.36
C ASP A 101 -0.31 -7.27 -6.85
N PHE A 102 -1.12 -8.02 -6.09
CA PHE A 102 -1.50 -9.40 -6.43
C PHE A 102 -2.83 -9.43 -7.19
N PRO A 103 -2.85 -9.82 -8.48
CA PRO A 103 -4.07 -9.84 -9.29
C PRO A 103 -5.09 -10.85 -8.78
N ALA A 104 -4.61 -11.95 -8.18
CA ALA A 104 -5.42 -13.10 -7.82
C ALA A 104 -6.25 -12.92 -6.53
N LEU A 105 -5.95 -11.95 -5.67
CA LEU A 105 -6.52 -11.93 -4.32
C LEU A 105 -8.05 -11.71 -4.31
N VAL A 106 -8.53 -10.77 -5.11
CA VAL A 106 -9.97 -10.52 -5.28
C VAL A 106 -10.59 -11.58 -6.20
N HIS A 107 -9.83 -12.03 -7.20
CA HIS A 107 -10.24 -13.08 -8.13
C HIS A 107 -10.58 -14.41 -7.41
N GLU A 108 -9.68 -14.92 -6.56
CA GLU A 108 -9.83 -16.20 -5.86
C GLU A 108 -10.94 -16.21 -4.80
N LEU A 109 -11.18 -15.07 -4.13
CA LEU A 109 -12.13 -15.00 -3.01
C LEU A 109 -13.59 -14.78 -3.44
N MET A 110 -13.83 -14.11 -4.58
CA MET A 110 -15.18 -13.67 -4.96
C MET A 110 -15.57 -13.96 -6.41
N PHE A 111 -14.60 -14.05 -7.33
CA PHE A 111 -14.90 -13.99 -8.76
C PHE A 111 -14.66 -15.30 -9.53
N VAL A 112 -13.66 -16.12 -9.19
CA VAL A 112 -13.29 -17.34 -9.95
C VAL A 112 -14.48 -18.29 -10.20
N PRO A 113 -15.33 -18.64 -9.20
CA PRO A 113 -16.50 -19.50 -9.46
C PRO A 113 -17.56 -18.86 -10.38
N THR A 114 -17.64 -17.53 -10.40
CA THR A 114 -18.59 -16.75 -11.20
C THR A 114 -18.04 -16.52 -12.61
N ILE A 115 -16.74 -16.20 -12.75
CA ILE A 115 -16.09 -15.93 -14.02
C ILE A 115 -15.88 -17.22 -14.82
N GLU A 116 -15.38 -18.29 -14.21
CA GLU A 116 -15.11 -19.58 -14.90
C GLU A 116 -16.39 -20.26 -15.40
N GLY A 117 -17.52 -20.03 -14.73
CA GLY A 117 -18.81 -20.63 -15.12
C GLY A 117 -19.73 -19.74 -15.96
N GLN A 118 -19.52 -18.42 -15.98
CA GLN A 118 -20.59 -17.48 -16.35
C GLN A 118 -20.16 -16.25 -17.16
N GLY A 119 -18.87 -15.93 -17.25
CA GLY A 119 -18.39 -14.85 -18.11
C GLY A 119 -18.40 -15.25 -19.58
N ILE A 120 -19.26 -14.63 -20.40
CA ILE A 120 -19.28 -14.90 -21.86
C ILE A 120 -18.16 -14.14 -22.57
N LYS A 121 -17.86 -12.93 -22.09
CA LYS A 121 -16.74 -12.12 -22.60
C LYS A 121 -16.04 -11.44 -21.43
N VAL A 122 -14.77 -11.78 -21.25
CA VAL A 122 -13.83 -11.17 -20.31
C VAL A 122 -12.63 -10.65 -21.10
N GLY A 123 -11.99 -9.59 -20.62
CA GLY A 123 -10.77 -9.08 -21.23
C GLY A 123 -10.14 -7.96 -20.41
N ASP A 124 -8.90 -7.61 -20.74
CA ASP A 124 -8.17 -6.50 -20.14
C ASP A 124 -8.69 -5.14 -20.64
N ILE A 125 -8.64 -4.10 -19.80
CA ILE A 125 -9.09 -2.74 -20.16
C ILE A 125 -8.01 -1.90 -20.88
N GLY A 126 -6.83 -2.47 -21.09
CA GLY A 126 -5.70 -1.85 -21.75
C GLY A 126 -4.68 -1.23 -20.80
N PRO A 127 -3.69 -0.52 -21.37
CA PRO A 127 -2.64 0.14 -20.62
C PRO A 127 -3.17 1.16 -19.63
N LYS A 128 -2.51 1.23 -18.47
CA LYS A 128 -2.81 2.13 -17.35
C LYS A 128 -1.64 3.09 -17.12
N PHE A 129 -1.81 4.07 -16.25
CA PHE A 129 -0.74 5.02 -15.92
C PHE A 129 0.40 4.37 -15.12
N GLY A 130 0.07 3.46 -14.21
CA GLY A 130 0.96 2.53 -13.51
C GLY A 130 0.25 1.18 -13.37
N TYR A 131 0.61 0.35 -12.38
CA TYR A 131 -0.07 -0.94 -12.16
C TYR A 131 0.06 -1.92 -13.35
N PHE A 132 1.20 -1.92 -14.04
CA PHE A 132 1.40 -2.73 -15.25
C PHE A 132 1.37 -4.24 -15.00
N GLY A 133 1.65 -4.68 -13.77
CA GLY A 133 1.54 -6.09 -13.38
C GLY A 133 0.11 -6.58 -13.14
N MET A 134 -0.89 -5.70 -13.27
CA MET A 134 -2.29 -6.00 -12.96
C MET A 134 -3.16 -6.04 -14.22
N ASP A 135 -4.01 -7.06 -14.31
CA ASP A 135 -4.95 -7.35 -15.40
C ASP A 135 -6.35 -6.78 -15.10
N ASN A 136 -6.42 -5.50 -14.74
CA ASN A 136 -7.71 -4.84 -14.55
C ASN A 136 -8.60 -5.06 -15.79
N GLY A 137 -9.71 -5.78 -15.60
CA GLY A 137 -10.51 -6.28 -16.70
C GLY A 137 -11.91 -5.70 -16.78
N PHE A 138 -12.61 -6.09 -17.83
CA PHE A 138 -14.04 -5.94 -17.98
C PHE A 138 -14.71 -7.32 -18.01
N LEU A 139 -15.97 -7.37 -17.60
CA LEU A 139 -16.80 -8.56 -17.62
C LEU A 139 -18.14 -8.23 -18.26
N HIS A 140 -18.52 -8.99 -19.28
CA HIS A 140 -19.82 -8.89 -19.94
C HIS A 140 -20.59 -10.21 -19.79
N MET A 141 -21.79 -10.10 -19.23
CA MET A 141 -22.72 -11.19 -19.00
C MET A 141 -23.93 -11.01 -19.91
N THR A 142 -24.28 -12.04 -20.70
CA THR A 142 -25.49 -12.02 -21.54
C THR A 142 -26.37 -13.22 -21.17
N ASN A 143 -27.52 -12.96 -20.56
CA ASN A 143 -28.49 -13.99 -20.15
C ASN A 143 -27.91 -15.12 -19.28
N VAL A 144 -26.89 -14.81 -18.46
CA VAL A 144 -26.34 -15.73 -17.47
C VAL A 144 -27.43 -16.16 -16.48
N ARG A 145 -27.51 -17.46 -16.20
CA ARG A 145 -28.42 -18.03 -15.19
C ARG A 145 -27.62 -18.71 -14.09
N ILE A 146 -27.95 -18.39 -12.85
CA ILE A 146 -27.30 -18.98 -11.66
C ILE A 146 -28.34 -19.61 -10.74
N PRO A 147 -27.97 -20.66 -9.98
CA PRO A 147 -28.80 -21.17 -8.89
C PRO A 147 -29.14 -20.07 -7.87
N ARG A 148 -30.34 -20.13 -7.28
CA ARG A 148 -30.82 -19.15 -6.27
C ARG A 148 -29.87 -19.04 -5.07
N ASP A 149 -29.29 -20.16 -4.65
CA ASP A 149 -28.38 -20.27 -3.52
C ASP A 149 -26.97 -19.72 -3.77
N HIS A 150 -26.67 -19.23 -4.98
CA HIS A 150 -25.47 -18.44 -5.25
C HIS A 150 -25.63 -16.96 -4.81
N MET A 151 -26.84 -16.52 -4.44
CA MET A 151 -27.05 -15.22 -3.81
C MET A 151 -26.48 -15.22 -2.39
N LEU A 152 -25.70 -14.19 -2.03
CA LEU A 152 -25.18 -14.01 -0.66
C LEU A 152 -26.32 -13.70 0.33
N MET A 153 -26.87 -14.75 0.93
CA MET A 153 -28.12 -14.68 1.72
C MET A 153 -27.93 -14.56 3.24
N LYS A 154 -26.79 -14.02 3.71
CA LYS A 154 -26.52 -13.91 5.16
C LYS A 154 -27.49 -12.98 5.89
N TYR A 155 -27.77 -11.82 5.29
CA TYR A 155 -28.63 -10.80 5.91
C TYR A 155 -29.98 -10.65 5.20
N ALA A 156 -30.05 -10.83 3.88
CA ALA A 156 -31.28 -10.81 3.10
C ALA A 156 -31.50 -12.18 2.45
N GLN A 157 -32.74 -12.66 2.33
CA GLN A 157 -33.01 -13.98 1.78
C GLN A 157 -34.11 -13.93 0.73
N VAL A 158 -34.05 -14.83 -0.25
CA VAL A 158 -35.14 -15.07 -1.20
C VAL A 158 -35.48 -16.55 -1.11
N SER A 159 -36.67 -16.94 -0.67
CA SER A 159 -37.06 -18.35 -0.58
C SER A 159 -37.34 -18.97 -1.96
N ARG A 160 -37.57 -20.29 -2.01
CA ARG A 160 -37.76 -21.03 -3.27
C ARG A 160 -38.99 -20.58 -4.06
N ASP A 161 -40.03 -20.12 -3.36
CA ASP A 161 -41.27 -19.56 -3.92
C ASP A 161 -41.14 -18.08 -4.33
N GLY A 162 -39.97 -17.47 -4.11
CA GLY A 162 -39.70 -16.06 -4.47
C GLY A 162 -40.02 -15.06 -3.36
N THR A 163 -40.43 -15.49 -2.17
CA THR A 163 -40.68 -14.58 -1.05
C THR A 163 -39.36 -13.94 -0.57
N TYR A 164 -39.32 -12.61 -0.53
CA TYR A 164 -38.14 -11.86 -0.08
C TYR A 164 -38.22 -11.56 1.43
N SER A 165 -37.18 -11.96 2.15
CA SER A 165 -36.94 -11.58 3.55
C SER A 165 -35.96 -10.42 3.59
N LYS A 166 -36.48 -9.25 3.99
CA LYS A 166 -35.68 -8.03 4.15
C LYS A 166 -34.58 -8.25 5.19
N PRO A 167 -33.42 -7.62 4.99
CA PRO A 167 -32.41 -7.62 6.02
C PRO A 167 -32.86 -6.83 7.25
N PRO A 168 -32.26 -7.11 8.43
CA PRO A 168 -32.39 -6.25 9.61
C PRO A 168 -32.12 -4.79 9.22
N ALA A 169 -32.78 -3.83 9.89
CA ALA A 169 -32.59 -2.40 9.61
C ALA A 169 -31.12 -1.95 9.77
N GLU A 170 -30.37 -2.72 10.54
CA GLU A 170 -28.97 -2.59 10.87
C GLU A 170 -28.01 -3.17 9.82
N ALA A 171 -28.49 -3.96 8.86
CA ALA A 171 -27.59 -4.70 7.96
C ALA A 171 -26.81 -3.82 7.00
N ASP A 172 -27.41 -2.72 6.53
CA ASP A 172 -26.73 -1.76 5.66
C ASP A 172 -25.46 -1.24 6.33
N LYS A 173 -25.56 -0.93 7.63
CA LYS A 173 -24.45 -0.49 8.48
C LYS A 173 -23.34 -1.55 8.59
N ILE A 174 -23.70 -2.83 8.65
CA ILE A 174 -22.74 -3.93 8.77
C ILE A 174 -21.93 -4.14 7.47
N VAL A 175 -22.56 -4.00 6.31
CA VAL A 175 -21.86 -4.11 5.02
C VAL A 175 -20.82 -3.00 4.85
N TYR A 176 -21.08 -1.79 5.38
CA TYR A 176 -20.10 -0.70 5.40
C TYR A 176 -18.83 -1.03 6.19
N ALA A 177 -18.90 -1.87 7.22
CA ALA A 177 -17.73 -2.21 8.05
C ALA A 177 -16.59 -2.88 7.24
N VAL A 178 -16.92 -3.61 6.16
CA VAL A 178 -15.90 -4.21 5.28
C VAL A 178 -15.14 -3.14 4.50
N MET A 179 -15.84 -2.13 3.96
CA MET A 179 -15.21 -1.01 3.24
C MET A 179 -14.32 -0.16 4.16
N VAL A 180 -14.72 0.01 5.43
CA VAL A 180 -13.90 0.70 6.43
C VAL A 180 -12.56 0.00 6.63
N ARG A 181 -12.55 -1.34 6.74
CA ARG A 181 -11.30 -2.09 6.89
C ARG A 181 -10.35 -1.83 5.74
N THR A 182 -10.84 -1.86 4.49
CA THR A 182 -9.99 -1.55 3.32
C THR A 182 -9.40 -0.14 3.41
N ARG A 183 -10.18 0.85 3.85
CA ARG A 183 -9.69 2.22 4.04
C ARG A 183 -8.55 2.32 5.06
N THR A 184 -8.58 1.52 6.13
CA THR A 184 -7.45 1.47 7.08
C THR A 184 -6.16 0.99 6.41
N LEU A 185 -6.25 -0.02 5.54
CA LEU A 185 -5.09 -0.51 4.78
C LEU A 185 -4.55 0.54 3.82
N ILE A 186 -5.40 1.39 3.25
CA ILE A 186 -4.97 2.49 2.38
C ILE A 186 -4.19 3.54 3.17
N VAL A 187 -4.60 3.87 4.39
CA VAL A 187 -3.85 4.82 5.24
C VAL A 187 -2.47 4.24 5.59
N ASP A 188 -2.38 2.96 5.94
CA ASP A 188 -1.09 2.27 6.14
C ASP A 188 -0.22 2.26 4.88
N HIS A 189 -0.82 1.95 3.72
CA HIS A 189 -0.13 1.98 2.44
C HIS A 189 0.39 3.38 2.10
N SER A 190 -0.39 4.42 2.37
CA SER A 190 0.02 5.83 2.22
C SER A 190 1.24 6.15 3.07
N ALA A 191 1.24 5.75 4.35
CA ALA A 191 2.38 5.97 5.24
C ALA A 191 3.65 5.27 4.73
N LYS A 192 3.53 4.00 4.30
CA LYS A 192 4.66 3.21 3.79
C LYS A 192 5.20 3.73 2.47
N SER A 193 4.33 4.06 1.51
CA SER A 193 4.71 4.62 0.21
C SER A 193 5.39 5.98 0.38
N LEU A 194 4.88 6.82 1.27
CA LEU A 194 5.52 8.09 1.62
C LEU A 194 6.88 7.90 2.27
N ALA A 195 6.99 6.96 3.23
CA ALA A 195 8.24 6.63 3.91
C ALA A 195 9.32 6.15 2.92
N ARG A 196 8.94 5.38 1.90
CA ARG A 196 9.85 4.95 0.83
C ARG A 196 10.33 6.13 -0.01
N ALA A 197 9.42 6.97 -0.48
CA ALA A 197 9.77 8.13 -1.29
C ALA A 197 10.70 9.11 -0.55
N ILE A 198 10.37 9.44 0.70
CA ILE A 198 11.16 10.38 1.50
C ILE A 198 12.53 9.80 1.88
N THR A 199 12.62 8.48 2.09
CA THR A 199 13.91 7.81 2.33
C THR A 199 14.85 7.98 1.15
N ILE A 200 14.35 7.81 -0.08
CA ILE A 200 15.13 8.00 -1.31
C ILE A 200 15.56 9.46 -1.42
N ALA A 201 14.62 10.40 -1.29
CA ALA A 201 14.90 11.82 -1.47
C ALA A 201 15.89 12.37 -0.44
N ILE A 202 15.77 12.02 0.84
CA ILE A 202 16.71 12.45 1.88
C ILE A 202 18.10 11.83 1.63
N ARG A 203 18.19 10.52 1.38
CA ARG A 203 19.49 9.87 1.13
C ARG A 203 20.20 10.44 -0.09
N TYR A 204 19.46 10.65 -1.18
CA TYR A 204 20.00 11.30 -2.37
C TYR A 204 20.44 12.74 -2.07
N SER A 205 19.67 13.47 -1.25
CA SER A 205 19.99 14.87 -0.88
C SER A 205 21.23 14.99 0.02
N VAL A 206 21.54 13.95 0.81
CA VAL A 206 22.79 13.85 1.57
C VAL A 206 23.98 13.65 0.64
N VAL A 207 23.85 12.78 -0.37
CA VAL A 207 24.96 12.46 -1.27
C VAL A 207 25.18 13.54 -2.32
N ARG A 208 24.10 14.10 -2.88
CA ARG A 208 24.20 15.09 -3.95
C ARG A 208 24.77 16.40 -3.40
N ARG A 209 25.89 16.82 -3.98
CA ARG A 209 26.42 18.18 -3.82
C ARG A 209 26.13 18.97 -5.10
N GLN A 210 25.75 20.23 -4.94
CA GLN A 210 25.52 21.11 -6.08
C GLN A 210 25.60 22.56 -5.63
N THR A 211 26.38 23.35 -6.36
CA THR A 211 26.57 24.78 -6.07
C THR A 211 27.35 24.99 -4.76
N ARG A 212 28.06 26.10 -4.70
CA ARG A 212 28.84 26.50 -3.52
C ARG A 212 28.13 27.64 -2.82
N ASN A 213 28.07 27.59 -1.50
CA ASN A 213 27.56 28.72 -0.70
C ASN A 213 28.51 29.91 -0.72
N ARG A 214 29.82 29.65 -0.82
CA ARG A 214 30.87 30.68 -0.86
C ARG A 214 31.95 30.34 -1.89
N PRO A 215 32.57 31.34 -2.53
CA PRO A 215 33.73 31.12 -3.38
C PRO A 215 34.86 30.42 -2.62
N GLY A 216 35.47 29.41 -3.22
CA GLY A 216 36.59 28.66 -2.63
C GLY A 216 36.21 27.49 -1.71
N GLU A 217 34.93 27.34 -1.33
CA GLU A 217 34.46 26.18 -0.56
C GLU A 217 34.07 25.00 -1.46
N PRO A 218 34.08 23.74 -0.97
CA PRO A 218 33.52 22.61 -1.69
C PRO A 218 32.01 22.80 -1.92
N GLU A 219 31.45 22.08 -2.91
CA GLU A 219 30.01 22.11 -3.14
C GLU A 219 29.24 21.63 -1.91
N THR A 220 28.13 22.32 -1.63
CA THR A 220 27.29 22.07 -0.46
C THR A 220 26.37 20.87 -0.72
N GLN A 221 26.13 20.03 0.29
CA GLN A 221 25.13 18.96 0.19
C GLN A 221 23.77 19.60 -0.02
N VAL A 222 22.98 19.09 -0.97
CA VAL A 222 21.72 19.79 -1.30
C VAL A 222 20.73 19.77 -0.13
N LEU A 223 20.84 18.80 0.80
CA LEU A 223 20.05 18.78 2.03
C LEU A 223 20.36 19.95 2.99
N ASP A 224 21.52 20.60 2.88
CA ASP A 224 21.87 21.75 3.73
C ASP A 224 21.15 23.03 3.31
N TYR A 225 20.56 23.06 2.11
CA TYR A 225 19.74 24.19 1.68
C TYR A 225 18.41 24.20 2.41
N GLN A 226 18.07 25.35 3.01
CA GLN A 226 16.80 25.55 3.70
C GLN A 226 15.58 25.26 2.81
N THR A 227 15.68 25.54 1.51
CA THR A 227 14.63 25.23 0.53
C THR A 227 14.44 23.72 0.34
N GLN A 228 15.51 22.93 0.39
CA GLN A 228 15.43 21.47 0.33
C GLN A 228 14.82 20.91 1.62
N GLN A 229 15.24 21.42 2.78
CA GLN A 229 14.71 21.04 4.09
C GLN A 229 13.22 21.38 4.22
N PHE A 230 12.81 22.57 3.77
CA PHE A 230 11.41 23.01 3.78
C PHE A 230 10.50 22.12 2.91
N LYS A 231 11.04 21.53 1.84
CA LYS A 231 10.30 20.53 1.05
C LYS A 231 10.25 19.17 1.74
N LEU A 232 11.37 18.67 2.25
CA LEU A 232 11.52 17.27 2.66
C LEU A 232 11.15 17.00 4.12
N PHE A 233 11.45 17.90 5.06
CA PHE A 233 11.18 17.65 6.48
C PHE A 233 9.69 17.63 6.84
N PRO A 234 8.82 18.48 6.27
CA PRO A 234 7.37 18.32 6.45
C PRO A 234 6.85 17.00 5.91
N VAL A 235 7.42 16.52 4.79
CA VAL A 235 7.08 15.21 4.22
C VAL A 235 7.51 14.07 5.13
N LEU A 236 8.71 14.15 5.70
CA LEU A 236 9.20 13.19 6.69
C LEU A 236 8.28 13.15 7.92
N ALA A 237 7.96 14.31 8.49
CA ALA A 237 7.03 14.42 9.61
C ALA A 237 5.64 13.83 9.24
N SER A 238 5.16 14.09 8.03
CA SER A 238 3.88 13.55 7.55
C SER A 238 3.90 12.02 7.48
N ALA A 239 5.00 11.39 7.08
CA ALA A 239 5.11 9.93 7.05
C ALA A 239 4.94 9.31 8.46
N TYR A 240 5.56 9.91 9.48
CA TYR A 240 5.37 9.49 10.87
C TYR A 240 3.95 9.77 11.36
N ALA A 241 3.40 10.95 11.08
CA ALA A 241 2.04 11.32 11.47
C ALA A 241 1.01 10.35 10.89
N MET A 242 1.12 10.01 9.60
CA MET A 242 0.25 9.02 8.95
C MET A 242 0.37 7.64 9.58
N LYS A 243 1.60 7.20 9.94
CA LYS A 243 1.82 5.92 10.60
C LYS A 243 1.10 5.83 11.94
N PHE A 244 1.20 6.86 12.78
CA PHE A 244 0.52 6.89 14.07
C PHE A 244 -1.00 7.06 13.94
N ALA A 245 -1.46 7.88 12.99
CA ALA A 245 -2.87 8.01 12.67
C ALA A 245 -3.48 6.67 12.22
N ASN A 246 -2.74 5.89 11.40
CA ASN A 246 -3.15 4.55 11.02
C ASN A 246 -3.23 3.59 12.22
N GLN A 247 -2.25 3.61 13.13
CA GLN A 247 -2.29 2.76 14.33
C GLN A 247 -3.53 3.04 15.18
N TYR A 248 -3.88 4.32 15.35
CA TYR A 248 -5.14 4.70 16.00
C TYR A 248 -6.36 4.18 15.23
N LEU A 249 -6.43 4.40 13.92
CA LEU A 249 -7.56 3.98 13.10
C LEU A 249 -7.74 2.44 13.08
N MET A 250 -6.64 1.67 13.05
CA MET A 250 -6.67 0.21 13.14
C MET A 250 -7.20 -0.28 14.50
N LYS A 251 -6.82 0.41 15.59
CA LYS A 251 -7.35 0.13 16.92
C LYS A 251 -8.86 0.40 16.97
N LEU A 252 -9.28 1.59 16.53
CA LEU A 252 -10.70 1.97 16.47
C LEU A 252 -11.50 0.96 15.61
N ASN A 253 -10.97 0.56 14.45
CA ASN A 253 -11.63 -0.43 13.60
C ASN A 253 -11.81 -1.78 14.31
N THR A 254 -10.80 -2.24 15.08
CA THR A 254 -10.89 -3.48 15.85
C THR A 254 -11.97 -3.38 16.93
N GLU A 255 -11.94 -2.33 17.75
CA GLU A 255 -12.91 -2.09 18.83
C GLU A 255 -14.36 -2.05 18.31
N VAL A 256 -14.60 -1.29 17.24
CA VAL A 256 -15.95 -1.20 16.64
C VAL A 256 -16.37 -2.49 15.96
N THR A 257 -15.43 -3.28 15.41
CA THR A 257 -15.76 -4.61 14.85
C THR A 257 -16.22 -5.56 15.96
N GLU A 258 -15.61 -5.49 17.14
CA GLU A 258 -16.05 -6.23 18.33
C GLU A 258 -17.44 -5.77 18.78
N GLU A 259 -17.70 -4.46 18.87
CA GLU A 259 -19.03 -3.91 19.18
C GLU A 259 -20.12 -4.41 18.21
N ILE A 260 -19.82 -4.43 16.90
CA ILE A 260 -20.76 -4.93 15.88
C ILE A 260 -21.09 -6.40 16.12
N SER A 261 -20.13 -7.21 16.55
CA SER A 261 -20.34 -8.63 16.85
C SER A 261 -21.29 -8.85 18.04
N GLU A 262 -21.36 -7.88 18.94
CA GLU A 262 -22.29 -7.82 20.07
C GLU A 262 -23.63 -7.15 19.73
N GLY A 263 -23.80 -6.69 18.48
CA GLY A 263 -24.99 -5.98 18.01
C GLY A 263 -25.01 -4.49 18.36
N ASN A 264 -23.90 -3.92 18.84
CA ASN A 264 -23.76 -2.48 19.10
C ASN A 264 -23.20 -1.75 17.87
N LEU A 265 -23.96 -0.78 17.36
CA LEU A 265 -23.62 -0.03 16.13
C LEU A 265 -23.40 1.47 16.39
N LYS A 266 -23.25 1.88 17.66
CA LYS A 266 -23.18 3.30 18.04
C LYS A 266 -21.94 3.99 17.49
N SER A 267 -20.81 3.31 17.49
CA SER A 267 -19.49 3.87 17.12
C SER A 267 -19.20 3.77 15.61
N LEU A 268 -20.04 3.05 14.86
CA LEU A 268 -19.84 2.85 13.43
C LEU A 268 -19.88 4.14 12.59
N PRO A 269 -20.79 5.11 12.81
CA PRO A 269 -20.79 6.37 12.07
C PRO A 269 -19.48 7.16 12.25
N GLU A 270 -18.93 7.19 13.46
CA GLU A 270 -17.65 7.84 13.76
C GLU A 270 -16.50 7.16 13.03
N LEU A 271 -16.43 5.83 13.11
CA LEU A 271 -15.43 5.04 12.38
C LEU A 271 -15.52 5.27 10.87
N HIS A 272 -16.73 5.35 10.32
CA HIS A 272 -16.95 5.63 8.91
C HIS A 272 -16.42 7.02 8.51
N ALA A 273 -16.82 8.07 9.23
CA ALA A 273 -16.40 9.43 8.94
C ALA A 273 -14.88 9.60 9.09
N THR A 274 -14.30 9.02 10.15
CA THR A 274 -12.85 9.06 10.42
C THR A 274 -12.05 8.32 9.35
N SER A 275 -12.47 7.10 8.99
CA SER A 275 -11.78 6.31 7.95
C SER A 275 -11.88 6.95 6.56
N ALA A 276 -13.03 7.53 6.20
CA ALA A 276 -13.22 8.24 4.93
C ALA A 276 -12.28 9.46 4.83
N GLY A 277 -12.25 10.28 5.89
CA GLY A 277 -11.44 11.50 5.92
C GLY A 277 -9.95 11.20 5.91
N LEU A 278 -9.50 10.25 6.73
CA LEU A 278 -8.10 9.83 6.76
C LEU A 278 -7.67 9.19 5.44
N LYS A 279 -8.49 8.33 4.84
CA LYS A 279 -8.19 7.76 3.53
C LYS A 279 -7.99 8.86 2.49
N ALA A 280 -8.90 9.83 2.43
CA ALA A 280 -8.84 10.91 1.46
C ALA A 280 -7.60 11.79 1.66
N PHE A 281 -7.43 12.29 2.89
CA PHE A 281 -6.33 13.17 3.24
C PHE A 281 -4.96 12.50 3.04
N CYS A 282 -4.77 11.29 3.56
CA CYS A 282 -3.49 10.61 3.48
C CYS A 282 -3.14 10.21 2.05
N SER A 283 -4.13 9.77 1.25
CA SER A 283 -3.86 9.38 -0.14
C SER A 283 -3.49 10.56 -1.03
N GLU A 284 -4.16 11.70 -0.87
CA GLU A 284 -3.85 12.91 -1.63
C GLU A 284 -2.50 13.50 -1.24
N LEU A 285 -2.22 13.59 0.07
CA LEU A 285 -0.95 14.10 0.58
C LEU A 285 0.22 13.22 0.14
N CYS A 286 0.08 11.89 0.22
CA CYS A 286 1.12 10.96 -0.20
C CYS A 286 1.41 11.08 -1.70
N CYS A 287 0.38 11.15 -2.55
CA CYS A 287 0.53 11.30 -3.99
C CYS A 287 1.33 12.58 -4.34
N SER A 288 0.92 13.72 -3.76
CA SER A 288 1.59 15.01 -3.95
C SER A 288 3.04 15.00 -3.43
N ALA A 289 3.27 14.34 -2.29
CA ALA A 289 4.57 14.33 -1.64
C ALA A 289 5.58 13.35 -2.30
N ILE A 290 5.12 12.25 -2.91
CA ILE A 290 5.98 11.40 -3.75
C ILE A 290 6.54 12.22 -4.92
N GLU A 291 5.70 13.00 -5.59
CA GLU A 291 6.14 13.86 -6.69
C GLU A 291 7.11 14.96 -6.19
N LEU A 292 6.84 15.55 -5.03
CA LEU A 292 7.77 16.50 -4.40
C LEU A 292 9.13 15.86 -4.09
N CYS A 293 9.15 14.61 -3.64
CA CYS A 293 10.39 13.83 -3.43
C CYS A 293 11.13 13.60 -4.75
N ARG A 294 10.41 13.27 -5.83
CA ARG A 294 10.95 13.10 -7.19
C ARG A 294 11.62 14.38 -7.70
N LEU A 295 10.91 15.50 -7.63
CA LEU A 295 11.42 16.81 -8.02
C LEU A 295 12.64 17.22 -7.18
N SER A 296 12.65 16.85 -5.90
CA SER A 296 13.76 17.15 -4.98
C SER A 296 15.03 16.35 -5.29
N CYS A 297 14.95 15.29 -6.10
CA CYS A 297 16.11 14.57 -6.63
C CYS A 297 16.65 15.17 -7.96
N GLY A 298 16.08 16.29 -8.42
CA GLY A 298 16.50 16.97 -9.65
C GLY A 298 16.33 16.09 -10.89
N GLY A 299 17.21 16.25 -11.88
CA GLY A 299 17.15 15.48 -13.14
C GLY A 299 17.25 13.97 -12.93
N HIS A 300 18.03 13.49 -11.94
CA HIS A 300 18.12 12.06 -11.65
C HIS A 300 16.83 11.48 -11.06
N GLY A 301 15.99 12.32 -10.42
CA GLY A 301 14.65 11.92 -10.00
C GLY A 301 13.70 11.62 -11.16
N TYR A 302 13.99 12.11 -12.37
CA TYR A 302 13.20 11.76 -13.56
C TYR A 302 13.52 10.35 -14.08
N SER A 303 14.71 9.82 -13.76
CA SER A 303 15.10 8.47 -14.18
C SER A 303 14.35 7.40 -13.39
N ALA A 304 13.95 6.32 -14.07
CA ALA A 304 13.39 5.13 -13.44
C ALA A 304 14.34 4.51 -12.40
N ALA A 305 15.66 4.73 -12.54
CA ALA A 305 16.66 4.30 -11.56
C ALA A 305 16.48 4.93 -10.17
N SER A 306 15.78 6.06 -10.07
CA SER A 306 15.41 6.65 -8.77
C SER A 306 14.30 5.89 -8.06
N GLY A 307 13.53 5.04 -8.77
CA GLY A 307 12.34 4.34 -8.26
C GLY A 307 11.12 5.25 -8.01
N LEU A 308 11.30 6.57 -7.97
CA LEU A 308 10.24 7.53 -7.63
C LEU A 308 9.15 7.66 -8.72
N PRO A 309 9.46 7.67 -10.04
CA PRO A 309 8.43 7.71 -11.08
C PRO A 309 7.47 6.52 -11.02
N GLN A 310 8.00 5.30 -10.86
CA GLN A 310 7.19 4.09 -10.77
C GLN A 310 6.37 4.08 -9.48
N LEU A 311 6.99 4.44 -8.34
CA LEU A 311 6.28 4.57 -7.07
C LEU A 311 5.10 5.55 -7.17
N TYR A 312 5.28 6.68 -7.85
CA TYR A 312 4.19 7.64 -8.09
C TYR A 312 3.09 7.02 -8.98
N ALA A 313 3.47 6.43 -10.10
CA ALA A 313 2.52 5.83 -11.05
C ALA A 313 1.70 4.70 -10.43
N ASP A 314 2.33 3.85 -9.61
CA ASP A 314 1.66 2.76 -8.92
C ASP A 314 0.80 3.27 -7.76
N TYR A 315 1.21 4.35 -7.10
CA TYR A 315 0.44 4.89 -5.97
C TYR A 315 -0.73 5.79 -6.39
N SER A 316 -0.65 6.47 -7.54
CA SER A 316 -1.61 7.48 -7.98
C SER A 316 -3.07 7.04 -8.14
N PRO A 317 -3.42 5.73 -8.24
CA PRO A 317 -4.82 5.29 -8.15
C PRO A 317 -5.44 5.41 -6.74
N SER A 318 -4.63 5.50 -5.67
CA SER A 318 -5.09 5.52 -4.25
C SER A 318 -6.11 6.59 -3.90
N PRO A 319 -6.01 7.83 -4.43
CA PRO A 319 -7.05 8.86 -4.28
C PRO A 319 -8.41 8.51 -4.91
N THR A 320 -8.49 7.49 -5.78
CA THR A 320 -9.70 7.16 -6.54
C THR A 320 -10.39 5.89 -6.06
N TYR A 321 -9.65 4.79 -5.90
CA TYR A 321 -10.28 3.52 -5.49
C TYR A 321 -10.77 3.56 -4.04
N GLU A 322 -11.75 2.71 -3.71
CA GLU A 322 -12.41 2.64 -2.38
C GLU A 322 -13.08 3.96 -1.94
N GLY A 323 -13.43 4.79 -2.92
CA GLY A 323 -14.13 6.06 -2.77
C GLY A 323 -13.27 7.24 -3.22
N GLU A 324 -13.72 7.96 -4.25
CA GLU A 324 -13.02 9.15 -4.74
C GLU A 324 -12.92 10.21 -3.63
N ASN A 325 -11.76 10.84 -3.50
CA ASN A 325 -11.41 11.66 -2.35
C ASN A 325 -12.38 12.82 -2.08
N THR A 326 -12.89 13.49 -3.11
CA THR A 326 -13.89 14.56 -2.93
C THR A 326 -15.16 14.01 -2.29
N VAL A 327 -15.65 12.85 -2.74
CA VAL A 327 -16.81 12.18 -2.15
C VAL A 327 -16.52 11.72 -0.73
N MET A 328 -15.32 11.21 -0.43
CA MET A 328 -14.95 10.78 0.91
C MET A 328 -14.88 11.95 1.90
N LEU A 329 -14.31 13.08 1.49
CA LEU A 329 -14.31 14.30 2.30
C LEU A 329 -15.73 14.80 2.57
N LEU A 330 -16.64 14.71 1.59
CA LEU A 330 -18.06 15.03 1.78
C LEU A 330 -18.77 14.05 2.72
N GLN A 331 -18.38 12.77 2.76
CA GLN A 331 -18.90 11.81 3.74
C GLN A 331 -18.46 12.15 5.16
N THR A 332 -17.22 12.62 5.34
CA THR A 332 -16.71 13.08 6.65
C THR A 332 -17.37 14.39 7.09
N ALA A 333 -17.73 15.27 6.16
CA ALA A 333 -18.31 16.57 6.47
C ALA A 333 -19.80 16.53 6.89
N ARG A 334 -20.50 15.43 6.61
CA ARG A 334 -21.92 15.22 6.94
C ARG A 334 -22.11 14.63 8.32
#